data_AF-A0A2D4TS61-F1
#
_entry.id   AF-A0A2D4TS61-F1
#
_cell.length_a   1.000
_cell.length_b   1.000
_cell.length_c   1.000
_cell.angle_alpha   90.00
_cell.angle_beta   90.00
_cell.angle_gamma   90.00
#
_symmetry.space_group_name_H-M   'P 1'
#
loop_
_entity.id
_entity.type
_entity.pdbx_description
1 polymer ?
#
loop_
_entity_poly.entity_id
_entity_poly.type
_entity_poly.pdbx_seq_one_letter_code
_entity_poly.pdbx_strand_id
1 'polypeptide(L)'
;MKLTNGQVVNLIFDLETDGLLQDFTKIHCLCIHDLDADKSYTFNDQGNQEPIVRGIEMLADADSIIGHNVIHFDIPIIKRIYPWFTSKYVVDTLLCSRLYHPNILDIDKNRRWKLMPINLWGRHSLESYGYRLGVYKGSFGKDTDWKQWSQEMEDYCQQDIIVTTKLWNHFETKFLRS
;
A
#
# COMPACT_ATOMS: atom_id res chain seq x y z
N MET A 1 -22.65 24.23 16.57
CA MET A 1 -21.93 23.44 17.59
C MET A 1 -20.76 22.78 16.87
N LYS A 2 -19.55 23.35 16.97
CA LYS A 2 -18.33 22.78 16.38
C LYS A 2 -17.69 21.87 17.43
N LEU A 3 -17.76 20.57 17.18
CA LEU A 3 -16.96 19.52 17.80
C LEU A 3 -16.24 18.91 16.60
N THR A 4 -14.94 19.03 16.41
CA THR A 4 -13.88 18.37 17.17
C THR A 4 -12.56 19.13 16.96
N ASN A 5 -11.58 18.94 17.83
CA ASN A 5 -10.18 19.19 17.47
C ASN A 5 -9.84 18.20 16.35
N GLY A 6 -10.01 18.61 15.10
CA GLY A 6 -9.89 17.72 13.94
C GLY A 6 -8.43 17.30 13.74
N GLN A 7 -8.05 16.18 14.35
CA GLN A 7 -6.85 15.46 13.93
C GLN A 7 -7.06 15.05 12.48
N VAL A 8 -6.13 15.45 11.62
CA VAL A 8 -6.05 14.98 10.23
C VAL A 8 -5.84 13.47 10.30
N VAL A 9 -6.59 12.69 9.52
CA VAL A 9 -6.43 11.23 9.46
C VAL A 9 -5.75 10.83 8.16
N ASN A 10 -4.53 10.29 8.25
CA ASN A 10 -3.75 9.83 7.10
C ASN A 10 -3.61 8.30 7.13
N LEU A 11 -4.17 7.65 6.12
CA LEU A 11 -4.21 6.20 6.06
C LEU A 11 -3.29 5.68 4.95
N ILE A 12 -2.37 4.78 5.32
CA ILE A 12 -1.67 3.95 4.35
C ILE A 12 -2.51 2.69 4.10
N PHE A 13 -2.66 2.28 2.84
CA PHE A 13 -3.40 1.08 2.53
C PHE A 13 -2.84 0.33 1.33
N ASP A 14 -3.23 -0.93 1.24
CA ASP A 14 -3.00 -1.86 0.15
C ASP A 14 -4.14 -2.89 0.13
N LEU A 15 -4.46 -3.47 -1.03
CA LEU A 15 -5.49 -4.49 -1.16
C LEU A 15 -5.06 -5.61 -2.09
N GLU A 16 -5.67 -6.78 -1.90
CA GLU A 16 -5.45 -7.94 -2.77
C GLU A 16 -6.74 -8.37 -3.46
N THR A 17 -6.65 -8.70 -4.74
CA THR A 17 -7.79 -9.08 -5.59
C THR A 17 -7.62 -10.45 -6.22
N ASP A 18 -8.71 -10.99 -6.76
CA ASP A 18 -8.70 -12.27 -7.48
C ASP A 18 -8.22 -12.19 -8.94
N GLY A 19 -7.84 -11.00 -9.37
CA GLY A 19 -7.40 -10.72 -10.74
C GLY A 19 -6.89 -9.28 -10.88
N LEU A 20 -6.52 -8.91 -12.10
CA LEU A 20 -6.10 -7.56 -12.45
C LEU A 20 -7.31 -6.70 -12.85
N LEU A 21 -7.08 -5.42 -13.15
CA LEU A 21 -8.14 -4.44 -13.50
C LEU A 21 -9.12 -4.90 -14.59
N GLN A 22 -8.70 -5.79 -15.47
CA GLN A 22 -9.49 -6.30 -16.59
C GLN A 22 -10.41 -7.48 -16.21
N ASP A 23 -10.07 -8.25 -15.18
CA ASP A 23 -10.65 -9.56 -14.89
C ASP A 23 -10.94 -9.84 -13.41
N PHE A 24 -10.65 -8.90 -12.50
CA PHE A 24 -11.06 -9.03 -11.10
C PHE A 24 -12.58 -9.12 -10.95
N THR A 25 -13.01 -9.86 -9.95
CA THR A 25 -14.41 -9.96 -9.54
C THR A 25 -14.61 -9.56 -8.07
N LYS A 26 -13.56 -9.62 -7.25
CA LYS A 26 -13.63 -9.30 -5.81
C LYS A 26 -12.29 -8.81 -5.25
N ILE A 27 -12.39 -8.16 -4.09
CA ILE A 27 -11.27 -7.91 -3.18
C ILE A 27 -11.25 -9.06 -2.18
N HIS A 28 -10.08 -9.65 -1.95
CA HIS A 28 -9.89 -10.72 -0.95
C HIS A 28 -9.62 -10.15 0.43
N CYS A 29 -8.74 -9.16 0.52
CA CYS A 29 -8.42 -8.47 1.76
C CYS A 29 -7.97 -7.03 1.50
N LEU A 30 -8.06 -6.22 2.54
CA LEU A 30 -7.64 -4.83 2.58
C LEU A 30 -6.87 -4.62 3.89
N CYS A 31 -5.66 -4.09 3.80
CA CYS A 31 -4.88 -3.70 4.97
C CYS A 31 -4.76 -2.19 5.03
N ILE A 32 -4.92 -1.63 6.23
CA ILE A 32 -4.82 -0.20 6.50
C ILE A 32 -3.88 0.02 7.66
N HIS A 33 -3.02 1.03 7.58
CA HIS A 33 -2.26 1.55 8.70
C HIS A 33 -2.62 3.02 8.91
N ASP A 34 -3.16 3.32 10.09
CA ASP A 34 -3.43 4.68 10.55
C ASP A 34 -2.14 5.29 11.10
N LEU A 35 -1.62 6.30 10.39
CA LEU A 35 -0.36 6.97 10.73
C LEU A 35 -0.46 7.80 12.01
N ASP A 36 -1.66 8.27 12.36
CA ASP A 36 -1.89 9.15 13.50
C ASP A 36 -2.12 8.33 14.77
N ALA A 37 -2.81 7.18 14.66
CA ALA A 37 -3.02 6.25 15.76
C ALA A 37 -1.89 5.21 15.93
N ASP A 38 -0.97 5.11 14.98
CA ASP A 38 0.06 4.05 14.88
C ASP A 38 -0.54 2.64 15.02
N LYS A 39 -1.64 2.40 14.28
CA LYS A 39 -2.40 1.15 14.37
C LYS A 39 -2.75 0.60 13.00
N SER A 40 -2.53 -0.71 12.83
CA SER A 40 -2.93 -1.43 11.63
C SER A 40 -4.25 -2.17 11.81
N TYR A 41 -4.98 -2.26 10.70
CA TYR A 41 -6.28 -2.91 10.57
C TYR A 41 -6.26 -3.80 9.34
N THR A 42 -6.96 -4.92 9.41
CA THR A 42 -7.11 -5.85 8.31
C THR A 42 -8.58 -6.19 8.15
N PHE A 43 -9.04 -6.23 6.91
CA PHE A 43 -10.44 -6.48 6.56
C PHE A 43 -10.50 -7.58 5.50
N ASN A 44 -11.42 -8.52 5.67
CA ASN A 44 -11.68 -9.60 4.71
C ASN A 44 -13.13 -10.10 4.88
N ASP A 45 -13.70 -10.68 3.83
CA ASP A 45 -15.08 -11.21 3.85
C ASP A 45 -15.15 -12.73 4.12
N GLN A 46 -14.01 -13.39 4.33
CA GLN A 46 -13.91 -14.87 4.41
C GLN A 46 -13.27 -15.41 5.70
N GLY A 47 -12.60 -14.57 6.48
CA GLY A 47 -11.90 -14.91 7.72
C GLY A 47 -12.63 -14.39 8.97
N ASN A 48 -11.86 -14.18 10.04
CA ASN A 48 -12.37 -13.72 11.35
C ASN A 48 -12.19 -12.20 11.56
N GLN A 49 -12.08 -11.42 10.48
CA GLN A 49 -11.88 -9.97 10.54
C GLN A 49 -13.17 -9.21 10.23
N GLU A 50 -13.13 -7.88 10.40
CA GLU A 50 -14.20 -7.00 9.93
C GLU A 50 -14.32 -7.06 8.39
N PRO A 51 -15.53 -6.89 7.82
CA PRO A 51 -15.74 -7.01 6.39
C PRO A 51 -15.10 -5.86 5.62
N ILE A 52 -14.74 -6.10 4.35
CA ILE A 52 -13.99 -5.15 3.50
C ILE A 52 -14.68 -3.80 3.40
N VAL A 53 -16.01 -3.78 3.33
CA VAL A 53 -16.81 -2.55 3.26
C VAL A 53 -16.51 -1.58 4.40
N ARG A 54 -16.21 -2.07 5.62
CA ARG A 54 -15.84 -1.21 6.76
C ARG A 54 -14.49 -0.54 6.57
N GLY A 55 -13.54 -1.23 5.95
CA GLY A 55 -12.26 -0.64 5.56
C GLY A 55 -12.42 0.40 4.45
N ILE A 56 -13.30 0.15 3.47
CA ILE A 56 -13.60 1.13 2.41
C ILE A 56 -14.27 2.39 2.96
N GLU A 57 -15.18 2.25 3.93
CA GLU A 57 -15.76 3.39 4.65
C GLU A 57 -14.66 4.19 5.40
N MET A 58 -13.75 3.48 6.07
CA MET A 58 -12.61 4.11 6.75
C MET A 58 -11.71 4.89 5.78
N LEU A 59 -11.46 4.37 4.58
CA LEU A 59 -10.72 5.08 3.53
C LEU A 59 -11.48 6.31 2.99
N ALA A 60 -12.81 6.23 2.88
CA ALA A 60 -13.64 7.32 2.37
C ALA A 60 -13.72 8.50 3.37
N ASP A 61 -13.70 8.20 4.66
CA ASP A 61 -13.76 9.20 5.74
C ASP A 61 -12.40 9.86 6.04
N ALA A 62 -11.29 9.29 5.55
CA ALA A 62 -9.94 9.80 5.79
C ALA A 62 -9.65 11.13 5.07
N ASP A 63 -8.78 11.96 5.65
CA ASP A 63 -8.34 13.19 5.01
C ASP A 63 -7.41 12.90 3.83
N SER A 64 -6.52 11.92 3.99
CA SER A 64 -5.70 11.41 2.90
C SER A 64 -5.55 9.90 2.95
N ILE A 65 -5.53 9.30 1.75
CA ILE A 65 -5.18 7.90 1.56
C ILE A 65 -3.89 7.81 0.77
N ILE A 66 -3.01 6.93 1.20
CA ILE A 66 -1.64 6.78 0.72
C ILE A 66 -1.44 5.31 0.37
N GLY A 67 -0.85 5.02 -0.79
CA GLY A 67 -0.49 3.64 -1.11
C GLY A 67 0.51 3.56 -2.25
N HIS A 68 0.75 2.38 -2.79
CA HIS A 68 1.70 2.17 -3.87
C HIS A 68 0.99 1.74 -5.15
N ASN A 69 1.04 2.56 -6.21
CA ASN A 69 0.30 2.34 -7.45
C ASN A 69 -1.24 2.40 -7.32
N VAL A 70 -1.74 2.93 -6.20
CA VAL A 70 -3.18 3.00 -5.86
C VAL A 70 -4.01 3.82 -6.85
N ILE A 71 -3.42 4.82 -7.51
CA ILE A 71 -4.14 5.63 -8.51
C ILE A 71 -4.52 4.78 -9.72
N HIS A 72 -3.62 3.88 -10.12
CA HIS A 72 -3.81 3.06 -11.31
C HIS A 72 -4.50 1.74 -11.03
N PHE A 73 -4.40 1.19 -9.81
CA PHE A 73 -4.88 -0.14 -9.49
C PHE A 73 -6.04 -0.13 -8.48
N ASP A 74 -5.74 0.13 -7.21
CA ASP A 74 -6.63 -0.06 -6.08
C ASP A 74 -7.89 0.82 -6.17
N ILE A 75 -7.72 2.12 -6.41
CA ILE A 75 -8.85 3.07 -6.44
C ILE A 75 -9.83 2.75 -7.57
N PRO A 76 -9.39 2.46 -8.82
CA PRO A 76 -10.28 1.96 -9.87
C PRO A 76 -11.05 0.68 -9.49
N ILE A 77 -10.42 -0.25 -8.79
CA ILE A 77 -11.06 -1.48 -8.29
C ILE A 77 -12.14 -1.14 -7.26
N ILE A 78 -11.78 -0.36 -6.24
CA ILE A 78 -12.70 0.09 -5.18
C ILE A 78 -13.90 0.79 -5.80
N LYS A 79 -13.72 1.72 -6.74
CA LYS A 79 -14.83 2.43 -7.40
C LYS A 79 -15.73 1.54 -8.24
N ARG A 80 -15.23 0.42 -8.77
CA ARG A 80 -16.06 -0.53 -9.52
C ARG A 80 -16.97 -1.35 -8.61
N ILE A 81 -16.48 -1.74 -7.44
CA ILE A 81 -17.22 -2.55 -6.46
C ILE A 81 -18.10 -1.66 -5.57
N TYR A 82 -17.58 -0.50 -5.19
CA TYR A 82 -18.20 0.48 -4.30
C TYR A 82 -18.30 1.85 -5.01
N PRO A 83 -19.28 2.05 -5.92
CA PRO A 83 -19.36 3.29 -6.72
C PRO A 83 -19.57 4.58 -5.93
N TRP A 84 -20.00 4.47 -4.67
CA TRP A 84 -20.14 5.58 -3.73
C TRP A 84 -18.79 6.05 -3.16
N PHE A 85 -17.72 5.26 -3.31
CA PHE A 85 -16.41 5.59 -2.77
C PHE A 85 -15.84 6.85 -3.42
N THR A 86 -15.51 7.81 -2.58
CA THR A 86 -14.74 9.01 -2.94
C THR A 86 -13.68 9.22 -1.89
N SER A 87 -12.52 9.75 -2.31
CA SER A 87 -11.43 10.11 -1.41
C SER A 87 -11.11 11.59 -1.56
N LYS A 88 -10.72 12.23 -0.46
CA LYS A 88 -10.42 13.67 -0.43
C LYS A 88 -9.06 13.96 -1.05
N TYR A 89 -8.01 13.30 -0.56
CA TYR A 89 -6.66 13.38 -1.09
C TYR A 89 -6.08 11.98 -1.28
N VAL A 90 -5.34 11.81 -2.38
CA VAL A 90 -4.68 10.55 -2.73
C VAL A 90 -3.20 10.81 -2.95
N VAL A 91 -2.36 10.01 -2.31
CA VAL A 91 -0.92 10.01 -2.54
C VAL A 91 -0.48 8.64 -3.05
N ASP A 92 0.17 8.64 -4.20
CA ASP A 92 0.72 7.43 -4.79
C ASP A 92 2.25 7.42 -4.63
N THR A 93 2.73 6.55 -3.75
CA THR A 93 4.16 6.43 -3.44
C THR A 93 4.97 5.93 -4.64
N LEU A 94 4.38 5.27 -5.64
CA LEU A 94 5.09 4.93 -6.87
C LEU A 94 5.40 6.19 -7.69
N LEU A 95 4.46 7.14 -7.77
CA LEU A 95 4.69 8.43 -8.42
C LEU A 95 5.72 9.26 -7.65
N CYS A 96 5.58 9.37 -6.33
CA CYS A 96 6.57 10.04 -5.47
C CYS A 96 7.96 9.43 -5.66
N SER A 97 8.05 8.11 -5.67
CA SER A 97 9.28 7.35 -5.86
C SER A 97 9.97 7.66 -7.20
N ARG A 98 9.22 7.75 -8.29
CA ARG A 98 9.76 8.13 -9.61
C ARG A 98 10.20 9.60 -9.65
N LEU A 99 9.51 10.48 -8.94
CA LEU A 99 9.83 11.90 -8.86
C LEU A 99 11.09 12.17 -8.01
N TYR A 100 11.17 11.55 -6.83
CA TYR A 100 12.24 11.79 -5.86
C TYR A 100 13.50 10.99 -6.14
N HIS A 101 13.38 9.83 -6.81
CA HIS A 101 14.52 8.97 -7.14
C HIS A 101 14.61 8.70 -8.66
N PRO A 102 14.74 9.74 -9.51
CA PRO A 102 14.80 9.55 -10.96
C PRO A 102 16.07 8.78 -11.41
N ASN A 103 17.12 8.78 -10.58
CA ASN A 103 18.39 8.08 -10.81
C ASN A 103 18.54 6.80 -9.96
N ILE A 104 17.44 6.14 -9.57
CA ILE A 104 17.44 5.01 -8.63
C ILE A 104 18.35 3.85 -9.05
N LEU A 105 18.52 3.62 -10.36
CA LEU A 105 19.42 2.58 -10.86
C LEU A 105 20.89 2.87 -10.48
N ASP A 106 21.33 4.12 -10.57
CA ASP A 106 22.69 4.49 -10.23
C ASP A 106 22.89 4.47 -8.70
N ILE A 107 21.85 4.84 -7.94
CA ILE A 107 21.84 4.68 -6.48
C ILE A 107 22.07 3.21 -6.12
N ASP A 108 21.34 2.28 -6.74
CA ASP A 108 21.46 0.85 -6.47
C ASP A 108 22.83 0.30 -6.85
N LYS A 109 23.37 0.68 -8.01
CA LYS A 109 24.72 0.29 -8.45
C LYS A 109 25.80 0.74 -7.47
N ASN A 110 25.67 1.95 -6.94
CA ASN A 110 26.63 2.53 -6.02
C ASN A 110 26.53 1.94 -4.60
N ARG A 111 25.30 1.72 -4.11
CA ARG A 111 25.09 1.20 -2.75
C ARG A 111 25.27 -0.30 -2.64
N ARG A 112 25.03 -1.07 -3.71
CA ARG A 112 25.10 -2.54 -3.74
C ARG A 112 24.34 -3.16 -2.57
N TRP A 113 23.03 -2.89 -2.52
CA TRP A 113 22.15 -3.33 -1.44
C TRP A 113 22.29 -4.83 -1.16
N LYS A 114 22.54 -5.17 0.11
CA LYS A 114 22.80 -6.54 0.55
C LYS A 114 21.60 -7.43 0.22
N LEU A 115 21.86 -8.60 -0.38
CA LEU A 115 20.86 -9.61 -0.74
C LEU A 115 19.81 -9.18 -1.78
N MET A 116 19.89 -7.97 -2.36
CA MET A 116 18.94 -7.52 -3.38
C MET A 116 19.31 -8.10 -4.76
N PRO A 117 18.44 -8.92 -5.37
CA PRO A 117 18.67 -9.44 -6.71
C PRO A 117 18.86 -8.34 -7.76
N ILE A 118 19.74 -8.57 -8.74
CA ILE A 118 20.10 -7.57 -9.77
C ILE A 118 18.88 -7.17 -10.62
N ASN A 119 17.92 -8.06 -10.84
CA ASN A 119 16.69 -7.76 -11.59
C ASN A 119 15.76 -6.75 -10.88
N LEU A 120 15.96 -6.51 -9.58
CA LEU A 120 15.24 -5.48 -8.80
C LEU A 120 15.94 -4.11 -8.84
N TRP A 121 17.16 -4.03 -9.39
CA TRP A 121 17.88 -2.76 -9.46
C TRP A 121 17.17 -1.80 -10.41
N GLY A 122 17.02 -0.55 -9.97
CA GLY A 122 16.29 0.50 -10.69
C GLY A 122 14.77 0.33 -10.69
N ARG A 123 14.22 -0.75 -10.13
CA ARG A 123 12.76 -0.94 -10.02
C ARG A 123 12.21 -0.13 -8.86
N HIS A 124 11.02 0.43 -9.06
CA HIS A 124 10.32 1.22 -8.04
C HIS A 124 9.26 0.40 -7.27
N SER A 125 9.21 -0.93 -7.43
CA SER A 125 8.27 -1.80 -6.72
C SER A 125 8.49 -1.81 -5.21
N LEU A 126 7.44 -2.15 -4.45
CA LEU A 126 7.53 -2.40 -3.01
C LEU A 126 8.59 -3.46 -2.67
N GLU A 127 8.67 -4.56 -3.43
CA GLU A 127 9.72 -5.58 -3.26
C GLU A 127 11.12 -4.94 -3.24
N SER A 128 11.39 -4.07 -4.22
CA SER A 128 12.69 -3.41 -4.36
C SER A 128 12.93 -2.40 -3.23
N TYR A 129 11.90 -1.67 -2.80
CA TYR A 129 12.00 -0.78 -1.63
C TYR A 129 12.16 -1.53 -0.31
N GLY A 130 11.57 -2.72 -0.17
CA GLY A 130 11.75 -3.58 0.98
C GLY A 130 13.24 -3.87 1.21
N TYR A 131 13.98 -4.16 0.14
CA TYR A 131 15.44 -4.33 0.21
C TYR A 131 16.17 -3.03 0.58
N ARG A 132 15.82 -1.91 -0.06
CA ARG A 132 16.46 -0.60 0.18
C ARG A 132 16.25 -0.08 1.61
N LEU A 133 15.08 -0.39 2.19
CA LEU A 133 14.66 0.07 3.53
C LEU A 133 14.93 -0.98 4.62
N GLY A 134 15.51 -2.13 4.27
CA GLY A 134 15.87 -3.18 5.22
C GLY A 134 14.66 -3.85 5.91
N VAL A 135 13.52 -3.93 5.23
CA VAL A 135 12.29 -4.58 5.73
C VAL A 135 11.75 -5.69 4.84
N TYR A 136 12.51 -6.09 3.84
CA TYR A 136 12.17 -7.26 3.04
C TYR A 136 12.08 -8.52 3.91
N LYS A 137 10.95 -9.23 3.86
CA LYS A 137 10.71 -10.47 4.60
C LYS A 137 10.67 -11.75 3.75
N GLY A 138 11.07 -11.68 2.49
CA GLY A 138 10.99 -12.82 1.56
C GLY A 138 9.88 -12.64 0.53
N SER A 139 9.89 -13.48 -0.50
CA SER A 139 8.88 -13.43 -1.56
C SER A 139 7.73 -14.37 -1.22
N PHE A 140 6.63 -13.81 -0.75
CA PHE A 140 5.34 -14.51 -0.70
C PHE A 140 4.63 -14.34 -2.07
N GLY A 141 3.71 -15.25 -2.40
CA GLY A 141 2.81 -15.09 -3.56
C GLY A 141 3.39 -15.41 -4.94
N LYS A 142 4.65 -15.88 -5.08
CA LYS A 142 5.21 -16.28 -6.39
C LYS A 142 4.55 -17.53 -6.99
N ASP A 143 3.95 -18.37 -6.15
CA ASP A 143 3.32 -19.63 -6.56
C ASP A 143 1.81 -19.70 -6.22
N THR A 144 1.20 -18.59 -5.78
CA THR A 144 -0.24 -18.53 -5.45
C THR A 144 -1.04 -18.15 -6.70
N ASP A 145 -2.20 -18.78 -6.94
CA ASP A 145 -3.05 -18.50 -8.11
C ASP A 145 -3.95 -17.27 -7.94
N TRP A 146 -3.92 -16.67 -6.74
CA TRP A 146 -4.69 -15.50 -6.30
C TRP A 146 -6.21 -15.67 -6.40
N LYS A 147 -6.74 -16.87 -6.69
CA LYS A 147 -8.18 -17.02 -6.96
C LYS A 147 -9.04 -17.05 -5.71
N GLN A 148 -8.49 -17.54 -4.61
CA GLN A 148 -9.16 -17.61 -3.32
C GLN A 148 -8.32 -16.91 -2.27
N TRP A 149 -8.98 -16.32 -1.28
CA TRP A 149 -8.31 -15.75 -0.13
C TRP A 149 -7.55 -16.85 0.61
N SER A 150 -6.38 -16.49 1.15
CA SER A 150 -5.61 -17.31 2.07
C SER A 150 -4.95 -16.42 3.11
N GLN A 151 -4.56 -16.99 4.25
CA GLN A 151 -3.86 -16.22 5.29
C GLN A 151 -2.53 -15.67 4.77
N GLU A 152 -1.84 -16.39 3.89
CA GLU A 152 -0.57 -15.94 3.30
C GLU A 152 -0.74 -14.71 2.41
N MET A 153 -1.88 -14.58 1.72
CA MET A 153 -2.21 -13.39 0.92
C MET A 153 -2.43 -12.17 1.83
N GLU A 154 -3.14 -12.38 2.94
CA GLU A 154 -3.37 -11.33 3.93
C GLU A 154 -2.07 -10.90 4.62
N ASP A 155 -1.22 -11.85 5.01
CA ASP A 155 0.10 -11.57 5.58
C ASP A 155 1.00 -10.80 4.60
N TYR A 156 0.85 -11.06 3.30
CA TYR A 156 1.54 -10.32 2.25
C TYR A 156 1.03 -8.88 2.13
N CYS A 157 -0.28 -8.67 2.09
CA CYS A 157 -0.88 -7.33 2.10
C CYS A 157 -0.46 -6.50 3.34
N GLN A 158 -0.42 -7.14 4.51
CA GLN A 158 0.10 -6.54 5.74
C GLN A 158 1.58 -6.15 5.61
N GLN A 159 2.38 -6.97 4.93
CA GLN A 159 3.78 -6.66 4.70
C GLN A 159 3.93 -5.49 3.72
N ASP A 160 3.08 -5.37 2.71
CA ASP A 160 3.10 -4.27 1.74
C ASP A 160 2.73 -2.92 2.37
N ILE A 161 1.78 -2.88 3.33
CA ILE A 161 1.55 -1.65 4.13
C ILE A 161 2.76 -1.31 5.02
N ILE A 162 3.49 -2.28 5.57
CA ILE A 162 4.70 -2.01 6.37
C ILE A 162 5.80 -1.37 5.51
N VAL A 163 6.01 -1.90 4.30
CA VAL A 163 6.97 -1.33 3.35
C VAL A 163 6.54 0.06 2.93
N THR A 164 5.25 0.24 2.61
CA THR A 164 4.69 1.53 2.20
C THR A 164 4.79 2.57 3.31
N THR A 165 4.53 2.22 4.57
CA THR A 165 4.73 3.09 5.73
C THR A 165 6.17 3.56 5.85
N LYS A 166 7.14 2.65 5.75
CA LYS A 166 8.56 3.05 5.79
C LYS A 166 8.97 3.90 4.59
N LEU A 167 8.42 3.61 3.42
CA LEU A 167 8.68 4.38 2.20
C LEU A 167 8.10 5.80 2.32
N TRP A 168 6.87 5.93 2.81
CA TRP A 168 6.23 7.21 3.06
C TRP A 168 7.02 8.04 4.08
N ASN A 169 7.38 7.44 5.22
CA ASN A 169 8.20 8.10 6.24
C ASN A 169 9.56 8.57 5.69
N HIS A 170 10.18 7.78 4.80
CA HIS A 170 11.39 8.18 4.10
C HIS A 170 11.18 9.44 3.25
N PHE A 171 10.07 9.51 2.51
CA PHE A 171 9.75 10.66 1.68
C PHE A 171 9.41 11.90 2.51
N GLU A 172 8.58 11.76 3.55
CA GLU A 172 8.25 12.86 4.45
C GLU A 172 9.50 13.48 5.06
N THR A 173 10.37 12.64 5.62
CA THR A 173 11.58 13.11 6.33
C THR A 173 12.57 13.81 5.40
N LYS A 174 12.68 13.35 4.14
CA LYS A 174 13.72 13.85 3.22
C LYS A 174 13.28 14.99 2.31
N PHE A 175 11.99 15.07 1.97
CA PHE A 175 11.53 15.93 0.89
C PHE A 175 10.35 16.84 1.27
N LEU A 176 9.59 16.51 2.32
CA LEU A 176 8.40 17.28 2.70
C LEU A 176 8.57 18.09 3.97
N ARG A 177 9.41 17.63 4.91
CA ARG A 177 9.70 18.32 6.18
C ARG A 177 11.08 19.01 6.21
N SER A 178 11.75 19.07 5.05
CA SER A 178 13.07 19.69 4.85
C SER A 178 13.00 21.20 4.66
#